data_AF-A0A7J2LS48-F1
#
_entry.id   AF-A0A7J2LS48-F1
#
_cell.length_a   1.000
_cell.length_b   1.000
_cell.length_c   1.000
_cell.angle_alpha   90.00
_cell.angle_beta   90.00
_cell.angle_gamma   90.00
#
_symmetry.space_group_name_H-M   'P 1'
#
loop_
_entity.id
_entity.type
_entity.pdbx_description
1 polymer ?
#
loop_
_entity_poly.entity_id
_entity_poly.type
_entity_poly.pdbx_seq_one_letter_code
_entity_poly.pdbx_strand_id
1 'polypeptide(L)'
;MTNNDEVKEESVTEEEEIDKQRKFFAVKVPAGREMQLIFLIKWRTEVLKLPIYSAFMLGGGTGVVIVEADNYDAVVRAVKNFRYAAAFPDELSFEDVKEYIERFEVKYERVIVEEEVKIEQGMIVEIIDGPFKGQRARVVSVGKKKAWVDLMGGGALLVEVDLKHLAPVKTEKPSRKEE
;
A
#
# COMPACT_ATOMS: atom_id res chain seq x y z
N MET A 1 7.90 -13.97 -46.41
CA MET A 1 7.73 -12.65 -45.78
C MET A 1 6.25 -12.47 -45.63
N THR A 2 5.70 -12.83 -44.49
CA THR A 2 4.24 -12.78 -44.29
C THR A 2 3.97 -12.26 -42.89
N ASN A 3 3.37 -11.07 -42.90
CA ASN A 3 2.42 -10.48 -41.97
C ASN A 3 2.75 -10.59 -40.48
N ASN A 4 3.35 -9.52 -39.95
CA ASN A 4 3.46 -9.26 -38.51
C ASN A 4 2.92 -7.87 -38.13
N ASP A 5 2.16 -7.22 -39.02
CA ASP A 5 1.67 -5.84 -38.85
C ASP A 5 0.15 -5.75 -38.57
N GLU A 6 -0.64 -6.81 -38.81
CA GLU A 6 -2.11 -6.79 -38.55
C GLU A 6 -2.48 -6.98 -37.07
N VAL A 7 -1.56 -7.46 -36.23
CA VAL A 7 -1.84 -7.75 -34.80
C VAL A 7 -1.76 -6.49 -33.91
N LYS A 8 -1.23 -5.37 -34.43
CA LYS A 8 -1.01 -4.13 -33.64
C LYS A 8 -2.14 -3.11 -33.72
N GLU A 9 -3.02 -3.16 -34.72
CA GLU A 9 -4.10 -2.18 -34.88
C GLU A 9 -5.34 -2.52 -34.05
N GLU A 10 -5.65 -3.81 -33.84
CA GLU A 10 -6.80 -4.25 -33.04
C GLU A 10 -6.63 -3.98 -31.53
N SER A 11 -5.40 -4.08 -30.99
CA SER A 11 -5.16 -3.87 -29.56
C SER A 11 -5.24 -2.41 -29.12
N VAL A 12 -4.99 -1.47 -30.03
CA VAL A 12 -5.01 -0.02 -29.73
C VAL A 12 -6.44 0.53 -29.77
N THR A 13 -7.34 -0.11 -30.51
CA THR A 13 -8.74 0.32 -30.65
C THR A 13 -9.63 -0.16 -29.49
N GLU A 14 -9.37 -1.32 -28.91
CA GLU A 14 -10.15 -1.83 -27.77
C GLU A 14 -9.86 -1.08 -26.45
N GLU A 15 -8.58 -0.75 -26.16
CA GLU A 15 -8.22 -0.04 -24.93
C GLU A 15 -8.81 1.38 -24.87
N GLU A 16 -8.89 2.09 -26.00
CA GLU A 16 -9.52 3.42 -26.09
C GLU A 16 -11.07 3.37 -26.00
N GLU A 17 -11.72 2.28 -26.42
CA GLU A 17 -13.16 2.09 -26.22
C GLU A 17 -13.54 1.70 -24.78
N ILE A 18 -12.68 0.92 -24.11
CA ILE A 18 -12.86 0.50 -22.71
C ILE A 18 -12.77 1.71 -21.76
N ASP A 19 -11.93 2.70 -22.07
CA ASP A 19 -11.82 3.94 -21.29
C ASP A 19 -13.04 4.86 -21.48
N LYS A 20 -13.68 4.81 -22.65
CA LYS A 20 -14.82 5.67 -23.00
C LYS A 20 -16.13 5.35 -22.26
N GLN A 21 -16.24 4.19 -21.62
CA GLN A 21 -17.48 3.76 -20.94
C GLN A 21 -17.42 3.86 -19.41
N ARG A 22 -16.24 4.04 -18.82
CA ARG A 22 -16.12 4.08 -17.35
C ARG A 22 -16.47 5.45 -16.81
N LYS A 23 -17.53 5.48 -16.02
CA LYS A 23 -18.08 6.71 -15.45
C LYS A 23 -18.14 6.60 -13.94
N PHE A 24 -17.97 7.74 -13.27
CA PHE A 24 -18.07 7.81 -11.83
C PHE A 24 -19.37 8.49 -11.43
N PHE A 25 -20.07 7.90 -10.47
CA PHE A 25 -21.33 8.42 -9.94
C PHE A 25 -21.25 8.55 -8.43
N ALA A 26 -21.81 9.62 -7.88
CA ALA A 26 -21.97 9.78 -6.45
C ALA A 26 -23.28 9.14 -5.96
N VAL A 27 -23.22 8.50 -4.80
CA VAL A 27 -24.40 8.00 -4.08
C VAL A 27 -24.42 8.60 -2.69
N LYS A 28 -25.45 9.39 -2.38
CA LYS A 28 -25.73 9.84 -1.02
C LYS A 28 -26.26 8.67 -0.21
N VAL A 29 -25.78 8.53 1.02
CA VAL A 29 -26.19 7.50 1.98
C VAL A 29 -26.21 8.10 3.39
N PRO A 30 -26.97 7.56 4.37
CA PRO A 30 -26.81 7.99 5.75
C PRO A 30 -25.37 7.85 6.21
N ALA A 31 -24.86 8.89 6.88
CA ALA A 31 -23.52 8.89 7.45
C ALA A 31 -23.31 7.66 8.35
N GLY A 32 -22.20 6.95 8.16
CA GLY A 32 -21.85 5.74 8.90
C GLY A 32 -22.45 4.44 8.31
N ARG A 33 -23.21 4.52 7.22
CA ARG A 33 -23.77 3.34 6.51
C ARG A 33 -23.14 3.08 5.14
N GLU A 34 -22.09 3.82 4.79
CA GLU A 34 -21.38 3.73 3.51
C GLU A 34 -20.86 2.30 3.27
N MET A 35 -20.20 1.72 4.28
CA MET A 35 -19.63 0.37 4.18
C MET A 35 -20.71 -0.70 3.94
N GLN A 36 -21.88 -0.57 4.59
CA GLN A 36 -23.02 -1.47 4.36
C GLN A 36 -23.53 -1.38 2.91
N LEU A 37 -23.59 -0.16 2.38
CA LEU A 37 -23.99 0.07 1.00
C LEU A 37 -22.98 -0.52 0.01
N ILE A 38 -21.68 -0.35 0.24
CA ILE A 38 -20.61 -0.93 -0.60
C ILE A 38 -20.71 -2.46 -0.62
N PHE A 39 -20.92 -3.11 0.53
CA PHE A 39 -21.14 -4.57 0.56
C PHE A 39 -22.39 -5.00 -0.24
N LEU A 40 -23.48 -4.23 -0.14
CA LEU A 40 -24.68 -4.49 -0.92
C LEU A 40 -24.43 -4.32 -2.43
N ILE A 41 -23.72 -3.26 -2.82
CA ILE A 41 -23.32 -3.02 -4.22
C ILE A 41 -22.50 -4.21 -4.72
N LYS A 42 -21.45 -4.62 -3.99
CA LYS A 42 -20.64 -5.79 -4.34
C LYS A 42 -21.50 -7.03 -4.60
N TRP A 43 -22.35 -7.39 -3.63
CA TRP A 43 -23.20 -8.58 -3.75
C TRP A 43 -24.17 -8.49 -4.94
N ARG A 44 -24.76 -7.31 -5.18
CA ARG A 44 -25.67 -7.10 -6.31
C ARG A 44 -24.97 -7.09 -7.66
N THR A 45 -23.77 -6.54 -7.74
CA THR A 45 -22.95 -6.60 -8.95
C THR A 45 -22.70 -8.06 -9.34
N GLU A 46 -22.35 -8.91 -8.37
CA GLU A 46 -22.11 -10.34 -8.59
C GLU A 46 -23.38 -11.11 -9.01
N VAL A 47 -24.51 -10.84 -8.36
CA VAL A 47 -25.78 -11.56 -8.57
C VAL A 47 -26.53 -11.08 -9.81
N LEU A 48 -26.64 -9.76 -10.02
CA LEU A 48 -27.40 -9.15 -11.09
C LEU A 48 -26.56 -8.88 -12.35
N LYS A 49 -25.26 -9.21 -12.31
CA LYS A 49 -24.29 -8.94 -13.38
C LYS A 49 -24.34 -7.49 -13.84
N LEU A 50 -24.29 -6.57 -12.87
CA LEU A 50 -24.27 -5.14 -13.16
C LEU A 50 -22.88 -4.75 -13.68
N PRO A 51 -22.79 -3.83 -14.64
CA PRO A 51 -21.52 -3.29 -15.12
C PRO A 51 -20.97 -2.25 -14.13
N ILE A 52 -20.57 -2.71 -12.95
CA ILE A 52 -19.97 -1.89 -11.88
C ILE A 52 -18.58 -2.45 -11.60
N TYR A 53 -17.57 -1.59 -11.71
CA TYR A 53 -16.17 -1.95 -11.59
C TYR A 53 -15.67 -1.78 -10.16
N SER A 54 -16.03 -0.68 -9.52
CA SER A 54 -15.58 -0.37 -8.16
C SER A 54 -16.59 0.49 -7.40
N ALA A 55 -16.52 0.44 -6.07
CA ALA A 55 -17.26 1.33 -5.18
C ALA A 55 -16.43 1.61 -3.92
N PHE A 56 -16.31 2.87 -3.53
CA PHE A 56 -15.45 3.27 -2.41
C PHE A 56 -16.03 4.47 -1.64
N MET A 57 -15.55 4.68 -0.42
CA MET A 57 -16.00 5.74 0.49
C MET A 57 -14.82 6.55 1.01
N LEU A 58 -14.86 7.87 0.92
CA LEU A 58 -13.75 8.77 1.27
C LEU A 58 -13.28 8.70 2.73
N GLY A 59 -14.15 8.20 3.60
CA GLY A 59 -13.95 8.10 5.03
C GLY A 59 -15.28 7.77 5.71
N GLY A 60 -15.21 7.24 6.93
CA GLY A 60 -16.42 6.98 7.72
C GLY A 60 -17.17 8.27 8.04
N GLY A 61 -18.47 8.32 7.73
CA GLY A 61 -19.34 9.41 8.16
C GLY A 61 -19.55 10.57 7.17
N THR A 62 -18.98 10.53 5.97
CA THR A 62 -19.26 11.54 4.92
C THR A 62 -20.66 11.39 4.32
N GLY A 63 -21.23 10.19 4.40
CA GLY A 63 -22.50 9.84 3.78
C GLY A 63 -22.46 9.90 2.26
N VAL A 64 -21.30 9.64 1.65
CA VAL A 64 -21.12 9.59 0.18
C VAL A 64 -20.30 8.35 -0.18
N VAL A 65 -20.80 7.60 -1.17
CA VAL A 65 -20.10 6.49 -1.82
C VAL A 65 -19.92 6.86 -3.29
N ILE A 66 -18.72 6.70 -3.82
CA ILE A 66 -18.43 6.85 -5.24
C ILE A 66 -18.47 5.47 -5.89
N VAL A 67 -19.10 5.37 -7.05
CA VAL A 67 -19.29 4.13 -7.80
C VAL A 67 -18.78 4.31 -9.23
N GLU A 68 -17.89 3.44 -9.66
CA GLU A 68 -17.39 3.35 -11.04
C GLU A 68 -18.24 2.32 -11.80
N ALA A 69 -18.89 2.74 -12.87
CA ALA A 69 -19.83 1.93 -13.64
C ALA A 69 -19.94 2.38 -15.11
N ASP A 70 -20.52 1.53 -15.96
CA ASP A 70 -20.78 1.89 -17.37
C ASP A 70 -21.86 2.97 -17.51
N ASN A 71 -22.85 2.97 -16.61
CA ASN A 71 -24.01 3.84 -16.70
C ASN A 71 -24.74 4.02 -15.36
N TYR A 72 -25.52 5.09 -15.28
CA TYR A 72 -26.31 5.45 -14.10
C TYR A 72 -27.37 4.39 -13.71
N ASP A 73 -27.99 3.71 -14.68
CA ASP A 73 -29.00 2.68 -14.40
C ASP A 73 -28.44 1.52 -13.58
N ALA A 74 -27.23 1.08 -13.91
CA ALA A 74 -26.52 0.07 -13.13
C ALA A 74 -26.37 0.49 -11.66
N VAL A 75 -25.99 1.74 -11.41
CA VAL A 75 -25.85 2.30 -10.05
C VAL A 75 -27.19 2.36 -9.33
N VAL A 76 -28.25 2.85 -9.98
CA VAL A 76 -29.62 2.90 -9.42
C VAL A 76 -30.09 1.50 -9.01
N ARG A 77 -29.88 0.50 -9.87
CA ARG A 77 -30.21 -0.90 -9.58
C ARG A 77 -29.38 -1.45 -8.41
N ALA A 78 -28.11 -1.10 -8.33
CA ALA A 78 -27.23 -1.53 -7.24
C ALA A 78 -27.63 -0.96 -5.88
N VAL A 79 -28.19 0.25 -5.82
CA VAL A 79 -28.54 0.92 -4.55
C VAL A 79 -30.03 0.81 -4.19
N LYS A 80 -30.86 0.28 -5.08
CA LYS A 80 -32.32 0.16 -4.93
C LYS A 80 -32.73 -0.43 -3.57
N ASN A 81 -33.77 0.12 -2.95
CA ASN A 81 -34.28 -0.30 -1.63
C ASN A 81 -33.28 -0.19 -0.46
N PHE A 82 -32.12 0.46 -0.64
CA PHE A 82 -31.30 0.85 0.50
C PHE A 82 -31.87 2.14 1.09
N ARG A 83 -32.31 2.07 2.36
CA ARG A 83 -33.03 3.16 3.02
C ARG A 83 -32.19 4.45 3.02
N TYR A 84 -32.77 5.52 2.46
CA TYR A 84 -32.15 6.84 2.34
C TYR A 84 -30.89 6.90 1.46
N ALA A 85 -30.66 5.91 0.59
CA ALA A 85 -29.66 6.04 -0.46
C ALA A 85 -30.26 6.69 -1.71
N ALA A 86 -29.51 7.61 -2.33
CA ALA A 86 -29.87 8.27 -3.57
C ALA A 86 -28.64 8.40 -4.47
N ALA A 87 -28.69 7.84 -5.68
CA ALA A 87 -27.67 8.03 -6.69
C ALA A 87 -27.91 9.37 -7.42
N PHE A 88 -26.84 10.08 -7.77
CA PHE A 88 -26.91 11.28 -8.58
C PHE A 88 -26.64 10.94 -10.06
N PRO A 89 -27.41 11.49 -11.00
CA PRO A 89 -27.25 11.21 -12.43
C PRO A 89 -26.02 11.89 -13.02
N ASP A 90 -25.52 12.94 -12.38
CA ASP A 90 -24.35 13.68 -12.83
C ASP A 90 -23.09 12.82 -12.72
N GLU A 91 -22.35 12.76 -13.83
CA GLU A 91 -21.07 12.07 -13.93
C GLU A 91 -19.98 12.91 -13.27
N LEU A 92 -19.13 12.28 -12.47
CA LEU A 92 -17.94 12.91 -11.90
C LEU A 92 -16.77 12.73 -12.86
N SER A 93 -15.99 13.80 -13.03
CA SER A 93 -14.74 13.71 -13.80
C SER A 93 -13.71 12.86 -13.05
N PHE A 94 -12.76 12.30 -13.79
CA PHE A 94 -11.66 11.59 -13.15
C PHE A 94 -10.84 12.53 -12.25
N GLU A 95 -10.69 13.80 -12.61
CA GLU A 95 -10.01 14.82 -11.81
C GLU A 95 -10.67 15.01 -10.44
N ASP A 96 -12.01 15.09 -10.39
CA ASP A 96 -12.76 15.20 -9.13
C ASP A 96 -12.50 13.96 -8.24
N VAL A 97 -12.56 12.78 -8.86
CA VAL A 97 -12.32 11.50 -8.20
C VAL A 97 -10.87 11.33 -7.76
N LYS A 98 -9.92 11.87 -8.52
CA LYS A 98 -8.50 11.81 -8.20
C LYS A 98 -8.18 12.60 -6.94
N GLU A 99 -8.71 13.81 -6.77
CA GLU A 99 -8.54 14.60 -5.53
C GLU A 99 -9.07 13.83 -4.30
N TYR A 100 -10.12 13.06 -4.51
CA TYR A 100 -10.69 12.18 -3.51
C TYR A 100 -9.80 10.97 -3.18
N ILE A 101 -9.25 10.30 -4.20
CA ILE A 101 -8.33 9.16 -4.05
C ILE A 101 -6.97 9.60 -3.48
N GLU A 102 -6.46 10.77 -3.84
CA GLU A 102 -5.24 11.31 -3.25
C GLU A 102 -5.44 11.62 -1.75
N ARG A 103 -6.65 12.00 -1.33
CA ARG A 103 -6.99 12.11 0.11
C ARG A 103 -7.08 10.77 0.82
N PHE A 104 -7.30 9.67 0.10
CA PHE A 104 -7.14 8.33 0.64
C PHE A 104 -5.67 7.98 0.89
N GLU A 105 -4.70 8.82 0.48
CA GLU A 105 -3.27 8.52 0.63
C GLU A 105 -3.04 7.92 2.00
N VAL A 106 -2.81 6.63 1.87
CA VAL A 106 -2.63 5.67 2.89
C VAL A 106 -1.45 6.19 3.71
N LYS A 107 -1.74 6.73 4.90
CA LYS A 107 -0.77 6.85 5.99
C LYS A 107 -0.36 5.47 6.52
N TYR A 108 -0.31 4.43 5.69
CA TYR A 108 0.74 3.46 5.91
C TYR A 108 1.97 4.22 5.44
N GLU A 109 2.67 4.78 6.44
CA GLU A 109 4.11 4.95 6.38
C GLU A 109 4.61 3.85 5.44
N ARG A 110 5.04 4.23 4.23
CA ARG A 110 5.75 3.28 3.38
C ARG A 110 6.81 2.78 4.32
N VAL A 111 6.65 1.55 4.81
CA VAL A 111 7.76 0.77 5.28
C VAL A 111 8.52 0.61 3.98
N ILE A 112 9.34 1.62 3.69
CA ILE A 112 10.53 1.46 2.90
C ILE A 112 11.10 0.25 3.60
N VAL A 113 11.02 -0.89 2.94
CA VAL A 113 11.84 -2.02 3.28
C VAL A 113 13.24 -1.50 2.94
N GLU A 114 13.75 -0.60 3.79
CA GLU A 114 15.18 -0.53 4.04
C GLU A 114 15.49 -1.99 4.28
N GLU A 115 16.29 -2.56 3.38
CA GLU A 115 16.80 -3.90 3.55
C GLU A 115 17.28 -3.96 4.99
N GLU A 116 16.47 -4.55 5.88
CA GLU A 116 16.84 -4.74 7.27
C GLU A 116 18.00 -5.71 7.15
N VAL A 117 19.22 -5.18 7.10
CA VAL A 117 20.43 -5.98 7.15
C VAL A 117 20.32 -6.67 8.49
N LYS A 118 19.90 -7.94 8.45
CA LYS A 118 19.60 -8.70 9.65
C LYS A 118 20.86 -8.74 10.49
N ILE A 119 20.81 -8.08 11.63
CA ILE A 119 21.87 -8.14 12.62
C ILE A 119 21.77 -9.52 13.26
N GLU A 120 22.83 -10.31 13.11
CA GLU A 120 22.94 -11.66 13.64
C GLU A 120 23.97 -11.70 14.77
N GLN A 121 23.85 -12.71 15.62
CA GLN A 121 24.82 -12.97 16.68
C GLN A 121 26.22 -13.21 16.08
N GLY A 122 27.24 -12.61 16.69
CA GLY A 122 28.63 -12.72 16.26
C GLY A 122 29.08 -11.66 15.25
N MET A 123 28.15 -10.89 14.67
CA MET A 123 28.49 -9.79 13.76
C MET A 123 29.21 -8.65 14.48
N ILE A 124 30.12 -7.97 13.77
CA ILE A 124 30.71 -6.71 14.23
C ILE A 124 29.88 -5.56 13.67
N VAL A 125 29.32 -4.77 14.56
CA VAL A 125 28.48 -3.62 14.27
C VAL A 125 29.14 -2.35 14.82
N GLU A 126 28.77 -1.21 14.28
CA GLU A 126 29.11 0.11 14.79
C GLU A 126 27.86 0.75 15.41
N ILE A 127 28.03 1.37 16.58
CA ILE A 127 26.94 2.09 17.24
C ILE A 127 26.85 3.48 16.62
N ILE A 128 25.72 3.82 16.00
CA ILE A 128 25.53 5.09 15.27
C ILE A 128 24.86 6.19 16.11
N ASP A 129 24.30 5.84 17.27
CA ASP A 129 23.61 6.78 18.15
C ASP A 129 23.75 6.43 19.65
N GLY A 130 23.55 7.42 20.52
CA GLY A 130 23.67 7.29 21.97
C GLY A 130 25.11 7.47 22.51
N PRO A 131 25.35 7.17 23.80
CA PRO A 131 26.60 7.49 24.50
C PRO A 131 27.83 6.73 23.97
N PHE A 132 27.62 5.61 23.28
CA PHE A 132 28.67 4.77 22.70
C PHE A 132 28.81 4.98 21.18
N LYS A 133 28.25 6.07 20.63
CA LYS A 133 28.32 6.40 19.21
C LYS A 133 29.76 6.40 18.69
N GLY A 134 29.98 5.75 17.55
CA GLY A 134 31.27 5.57 16.88
C GLY A 134 32.11 4.40 17.41
N GLN A 135 31.66 3.69 18.46
CA GLN A 135 32.35 2.48 18.91
C GLN A 135 31.91 1.24 18.13
N ARG A 136 32.87 0.35 17.89
CA ARG A 136 32.60 -0.97 17.32
C ARG A 136 32.27 -1.95 18.42
N ALA A 137 31.32 -2.83 18.17
CA ALA A 137 30.87 -3.83 19.12
C ALA A 137 30.61 -5.16 18.43
N ARG A 138 30.77 -6.27 19.15
CA ARG A 138 30.37 -7.61 18.71
C ARG A 138 28.99 -7.94 19.26
N VAL A 139 28.08 -8.38 18.39
CA VAL A 139 26.72 -8.78 18.80
C VAL A 139 26.80 -10.10 19.58
N VAL A 140 26.34 -10.08 20.82
CA VAL A 140 26.31 -11.25 21.70
C VAL A 140 24.95 -11.93 21.65
N SER A 141 23.85 -11.17 21.56
CA SER A 141 22.49 -11.70 21.43
C SER A 141 21.55 -10.66 20.84
N VAL A 142 20.54 -11.11 20.09
CA VAL A 142 19.57 -10.26 19.40
C VAL A 142 18.16 -10.56 19.90
N GLY A 143 17.49 -9.55 20.46
CA GLY A 143 16.07 -9.57 20.80
C GLY A 143 15.21 -8.89 19.73
N LYS A 144 13.92 -8.68 20.02
CA LYS A 144 12.96 -8.10 19.04
C LYS A 144 13.20 -6.62 18.71
N LYS A 145 13.76 -5.85 19.64
CA LYS A 145 14.00 -4.39 19.49
C LYS A 145 15.39 -3.95 19.92
N LYS A 146 16.05 -4.79 20.73
CA LYS A 146 17.33 -4.50 21.37
C LYS A 146 18.29 -5.66 21.16
N ALA A 147 19.57 -5.38 21.16
CA ALA A 147 20.65 -6.36 21.12
C ALA A 147 21.62 -6.11 22.27
N TRP A 148 22.19 -7.21 22.77
CA TRP A 148 23.33 -7.16 23.68
C TRP A 148 24.61 -7.17 22.86
N VAL A 149 25.46 -6.19 23.08
CA VAL A 149 26.71 -6.00 22.34
C VAL A 149 27.91 -5.87 23.30
N ASP A 150 29.06 -6.38 22.89
CA ASP A 150 30.34 -6.29 23.61
C ASP A 150 31.25 -5.28 22.92
N LEU A 151 31.63 -4.20 23.62
CA LEU A 151 32.36 -3.07 23.07
C LEU A 151 33.85 -3.39 22.81
N MET A 152 34.31 -3.11 21.59
CA MET A 152 35.68 -3.36 21.14
C MET A 152 36.55 -2.10 21.34
N GLY A 153 36.97 -1.83 22.58
CA GLY A 153 37.73 -0.60 22.91
C GLY A 153 38.61 -0.64 24.16
N GLY A 154 38.68 -1.78 24.85
CA GLY A 154 39.48 -1.98 26.06
C GLY A 154 38.60 -2.31 27.26
N GLY A 155 38.71 -3.56 27.75
CA GLY A 155 37.82 -4.17 28.74
C GLY A 155 36.51 -4.69 28.11
N ALA A 156 36.10 -5.91 28.46
CA ALA A 156 34.82 -6.47 28.00
C ALA A 156 33.67 -5.74 28.72
N LEU A 157 32.95 -4.89 28.00
CA LEU A 157 31.81 -4.13 28.53
C LEU A 157 30.57 -4.47 27.71
N LEU A 158 29.64 -5.19 28.36
CA LEU A 158 28.40 -5.64 27.76
C LEU A 158 27.31 -4.57 27.94
N VAL A 159 26.73 -4.10 26.83
CA VAL A 159 25.72 -3.04 26.82
C VAL A 159 24.51 -3.49 26.01
N GLU A 160 23.31 -3.10 26.45
CA GLU A 160 22.07 -3.28 25.70
C GLU A 160 21.82 -2.04 24.83
N VAL A 161 21.66 -2.22 23.52
CA VAL A 161 21.47 -1.14 22.54
C VAL A 161 20.26 -1.43 21.67
N ASP A 162 19.48 -0.41 21.30
CA ASP A 162 18.39 -0.55 20.34
C ASP A 162 18.92 -0.91 18.94
N LEU A 163 18.24 -1.83 18.25
CA LEU A 163 18.66 -2.30 16.93
C LEU A 163 18.80 -1.18 15.89
N LYS A 164 18.00 -0.11 16.04
CA LYS A 164 18.04 1.07 15.17
C LYS A 164 19.34 1.87 15.31
N HIS A 165 20.08 1.69 16.40
CA HIS A 165 21.34 2.39 16.65
C HIS A 165 22.56 1.55 16.27
N LEU A 166 22.38 0.42 15.59
CA LEU A 166 23.45 -0.46 15.16
C LEU A 166 23.53 -0.49 13.64
N ALA A 167 24.73 -0.27 13.10
CA ALA A 167 25.02 -0.40 11.68
C ALA A 167 26.03 -1.54 11.44
N PRO A 168 25.80 -2.42 10.46
CA PRO A 168 26.74 -3.49 10.13
C PRO A 168 28.01 -2.90 9.50
N VAL A 169 29.18 -3.30 10.01
CA VAL A 169 30.46 -2.94 9.38
C VAL A 169 30.68 -3.91 8.22
N LYS A 170 30.75 -3.40 6.98
CA LYS A 170 31.09 -4.21 5.80
C LYS A 170 32.47 -4.84 6.04
N THR A 171 32.51 -6.15 6.27
CA THR A 171 33.77 -6.90 6.31
C THR A 171 34.30 -7.07 4.88
N GLU A 172 35.44 -6.46 4.57
CA GLU A 172 36.30 -7.00 3.51
C GLU A 172 36.66 -8.44 3.91
N LYS A 173 36.44 -9.39 2.99
CA LYS A 173 36.78 -10.80 3.22
C LYS A 173 38.27 -10.89 3.59
N PRO A 174 38.64 -11.56 4.70
CA PRO A 174 40.04 -11.88 4.91
C PRO A 174 40.48 -12.84 3.81
N SER A 175 41.51 -12.42 3.05
CA SER A 175 42.23 -13.32 2.16
C SER A 175 42.79 -14.46 3.00
N ARG A 176 42.27 -15.66 2.74
CA ARG A 176 42.83 -16.89 3.27
C ARG A 176 44.24 -17.02 2.68
N LYS A 177 45.27 -16.73 3.46
CA LYS A 177 46.62 -17.21 3.15
C LYS A 177 46.60 -18.71 3.38
N GLU A 178 46.75 -19.45 2.28
CA GLU A 178 47.09 -20.87 2.30
C GLU A 178 48.52 -21.01 2.82
N GLU A 179 48.69 -21.76 3.90
CA GLU A 179 49.90 -22.53 4.24
C GLU A 179 49.45 -23.91 4.73
#